data_AF-I2QUP9-F1
#
_entry.id   AF-I2QUP9-F1
#
_cell.length_a   1.000
_cell.length_b   1.000
_cell.length_c   1.000
_cell.angle_alpha   90.00
_cell.angle_beta   90.00
_cell.angle_gamma   90.00
#
_symmetry.space_group_name_H-M   'P 1'
#
loop_
_entity.id
_entity.type
_entity.pdbx_description
1 polymer ?
#
loop_
_entity_poly.entity_id
_entity_poly.type
_entity_poly.pdbx_seq_one_letter_code
_entity_poly.pdbx_strand_id
1 'polypeptide(L)'
;MSSNVDDAIRPTFGSKRSIVASVNEAMIALKIGRAKMYELINSGELESYRAGASRKILWRSIEGYIERRLAEEAKRRLGAA
;
A
#
# COMPACT_ATOMS: atom_id res chain seq x y z
N MET A 1 -30.46 8.48 13.49
CA MET A 1 -29.11 7.91 13.30
C MET A 1 -28.85 7.81 11.81
N SER A 2 -27.98 8.65 11.26
CA SER A 2 -27.61 8.59 9.84
C SER A 2 -26.80 7.31 9.58
N SER A 3 -27.40 6.39 8.83
CA SER A 3 -26.71 5.26 8.23
C SER A 3 -25.77 5.78 7.15
N ASN A 4 -24.47 5.86 7.46
CA ASN A 4 -23.44 6.23 6.50
C ASN A 4 -23.30 5.11 5.47
N VAL A 5 -23.62 5.44 4.22
CA VAL A 5 -23.53 4.57 3.03
C VAL A 5 -22.07 4.20 2.72
N ASP A 6 -21.10 4.87 3.37
CA ASP A 6 -19.66 4.66 3.18
C ASP A 6 -19.12 3.34 3.76
N ASP A 7 -19.86 2.66 4.65
CA ASP A 7 -19.39 1.41 5.27
C ASP A 7 -19.53 0.19 4.34
N ALA A 8 -20.27 0.32 3.23
CA ALA A 8 -20.54 -0.76 2.28
C ALA A 8 -19.40 -1.04 1.27
N ILE A 9 -18.34 -0.21 1.23
CA ILE A 9 -17.19 -0.36 0.32
C ILE A 9 -15.89 -0.60 1.11
N ARG A 10 -15.99 -1.24 2.27
CA ARG A 10 -14.82 -1.72 3.01
C ARG A 10 -14.83 -3.24 2.99
N PRO A 11 -13.80 -3.91 2.43
CA PRO A 11 -13.67 -5.34 2.64
C PRO A 11 -13.45 -5.58 4.14
N THR A 12 -14.50 -6.05 4.81
CA THR A 12 -14.51 -6.36 6.25
C THR A 12 -13.68 -7.62 6.49
N PHE A 13 -12.36 -7.47 6.62
CA PHE A 13 -11.50 -8.55 7.12
C PHE A 13 -11.63 -8.62 8.64
N GLY A 14 -12.42 -9.60 9.12
CA GLY A 14 -12.74 -9.79 10.54
C GLY A 14 -11.50 -9.78 11.44
N SER A 15 -11.51 -8.89 12.44
CA SER A 15 -10.70 -8.75 13.68
C SER A 15 -9.22 -9.23 13.77
N LYS A 16 -8.58 -9.70 12.70
CA LYS A 16 -7.17 -10.07 12.62
C LYS A 16 -6.64 -9.65 11.25
N ARG A 17 -6.32 -8.36 11.12
CA ARG A 17 -5.65 -7.86 9.90
C ARG A 17 -4.32 -8.60 9.76
N SER A 18 -4.13 -9.29 8.63
CA SER A 18 -2.82 -9.82 8.23
C SER A 18 -1.80 -8.68 8.29
N ILE A 19 -0.61 -8.92 8.84
CA ILE A 19 0.47 -7.91 8.89
C ILE A 19 1.27 -7.81 7.58
N VAL A 20 1.02 -8.76 6.66
CA VAL A 20 1.65 -8.81 5.34
C VAL A 20 0.62 -9.03 4.25
N ALA A 21 0.94 -8.55 3.06
CA ALA A 21 0.23 -8.72 1.80
C ALA A 21 1.00 -9.65 0.86
N SER A 22 0.29 -10.36 0.00
CA SER A 22 0.81 -10.90 -1.25
C SER A 22 1.09 -9.78 -2.26
N VAL A 23 1.81 -10.09 -3.34
CA VAL A 23 2.07 -9.14 -4.43
C VAL A 23 0.76 -8.61 -5.04
N ASN A 24 -0.24 -9.48 -5.22
CA ASN A 24 -1.52 -9.09 -5.81
C ASN A 24 -2.33 -8.19 -4.87
N GLU A 25 -2.37 -8.50 -3.57
CA GLU A 25 -3.03 -7.65 -2.57
C GLU A 25 -2.37 -6.27 -2.49
N ALA A 26 -1.03 -6.20 -2.53
CA ALA A 26 -0.31 -4.92 -2.54
C ALA A 26 -0.59 -4.12 -3.83
N MET A 27 -0.65 -4.78 -4.99
CA MET A 27 -1.05 -4.13 -6.25
C MET A 27 -2.47 -3.56 -6.19
N ILE A 28 -3.42 -4.31 -5.64
CA ILE A 28 -4.81 -3.85 -5.46
C ILE A 28 -4.85 -2.66 -4.50
N ALA A 29 -4.16 -2.75 -3.37
CA ALA A 29 -4.13 -1.69 -2.36
C ALA A 29 -3.52 -0.38 -2.90
N LEU A 30 -2.42 -0.47 -3.64
CA LEU A 30 -1.75 0.69 -4.22
C LEU A 30 -2.34 1.13 -5.57
N LYS A 31 -3.27 0.35 -6.14
CA LYS A 31 -3.80 0.53 -7.50
C LYS A 31 -2.70 0.69 -8.57
N ILE A 32 -1.69 -0.19 -8.53
CA ILE A 32 -0.57 -0.19 -9.49
C ILE A 32 -0.44 -1.51 -10.25
N GLY A 33 0.15 -1.43 -11.44
CA GLY A 33 0.50 -2.60 -12.24
C GLY A 33 1.72 -3.36 -11.73
N ARG A 34 1.89 -4.58 -12.22
CA ARG A 34 3.00 -5.49 -11.85
C ARG A 34 4.38 -4.87 -12.05
N ALA A 35 4.60 -4.17 -13.16
CA ALA A 35 5.88 -3.54 -13.46
C ALA A 35 6.29 -2.56 -12.33
N LYS A 36 5.39 -1.64 -11.97
CA LYS A 36 5.63 -0.68 -10.90
C LYS A 36 5.77 -1.35 -9.53
N MET A 37 4.99 -2.40 -9.26
CA MET A 37 5.11 -3.15 -8.01
C MET A 37 6.51 -3.74 -7.81
N TYR A 38 7.08 -4.35 -8.85
CA TYR A 38 8.44 -4.90 -8.76
C TYR A 38 9.52 -3.82 -8.82
N GLU A 39 9.29 -2.70 -9.49
CA GLU A 39 10.16 -1.53 -9.40
C GLU A 39 10.31 -1.08 -7.94
N LEU A 40 9.20 -0.90 -7.21
CA LEU A 40 9.20 -0.48 -5.80
C LEU A 40 9.83 -1.52 -4.87
N ILE A 41 9.67 -2.81 -5.16
CA ILE A 41 10.34 -3.88 -4.40
C ILE A 41 11.86 -3.84 -4.66
N ASN A 42 12.27 -3.69 -5.91
CA ASN A 42 13.67 -3.72 -6.31
C ASN A 42 14.43 -2.46 -5.88
N SER A 43 13.75 -1.31 -5.81
CA SER A 43 14.32 -0.06 -5.29
C SER A 43 14.39 -0.01 -3.76
N GLY A 44 13.74 -0.95 -3.06
CA GLY A 44 13.65 -0.94 -1.61
C GLY A 44 12.60 0.02 -1.04
N GLU A 45 11.80 0.67 -1.89
CA GLU A 45 10.67 1.51 -1.46
C GLU A 45 9.58 0.69 -0.73
N LEU A 46 9.44 -0.59 -1.08
CA LEU A 46 8.60 -1.54 -0.39
C LEU A 46 9.42 -2.68 0.23
N GLU A 47 9.36 -2.78 1.56
CA GLU A 47 9.91 -3.89 2.32
C GLU A 47 9.19 -5.19 1.94
N SER A 48 9.95 -6.19 1.53
CA SER A 48 9.41 -7.50 1.20
C SER A 48 10.40 -8.63 1.49
N TYR A 49 9.87 -9.80 1.77
CA TYR A 49 10.64 -11.02 2.02
C TYR A 49 10.02 -12.22 1.29
N ARG A 50 10.80 -13.29 1.14
CA ARG A 50 10.29 -14.56 0.62
C ARG A 50 9.91 -15.49 1.77
N ALA A 51 8.74 -16.10 1.66
CA ALA A 51 8.28 -17.22 2.47
C ALA A 51 8.08 -18.40 1.52
N GLY A 52 9.10 -19.25 1.39
CA GLY A 52 9.19 -20.25 0.33
C GLY A 52 9.16 -19.61 -1.07
N ALA A 53 8.29 -20.11 -1.95
CA ALA A 53 8.12 -19.58 -3.30
C ALA A 53 7.34 -18.24 -3.35
N SER A 54 6.67 -17.86 -2.27
CA SER A 54 5.79 -16.69 -2.22
C SER A 54 6.52 -15.46 -1.68
N ARG A 55 6.31 -14.29 -2.30
CA ARG A 55 6.75 -13.00 -1.76
C ARG A 55 5.68 -12.39 -0.87
N LYS A 56 6.10 -11.83 0.26
CA LYS A 56 5.29 -11.10 1.23
C LYS A 56 5.78 -9.66 1.34
N ILE A 57 4.84 -8.71 1.38
CA ILE A 57 5.07 -7.28 1.49
C ILE A 57 4.47 -6.82 2.81
N LEU A 58 5.17 -5.99 3.55
CA LEU A 58 4.69 -5.53 4.85
C LEU A 58 3.65 -4.43 4.68
N TRP A 59 2.49 -4.52 5.34
CA TRP A 59 1.47 -3.47 5.25
C TRP A 59 1.97 -2.11 5.75
N ARG A 60 2.75 -2.09 6.84
CA ARG A 60 3.41 -0.87 7.33
C ARG A 60 4.28 -0.18 6.27
N SER A 61 4.88 -0.96 5.37
CA SER A 61 5.76 -0.42 4.33
C SER A 61 4.95 0.18 3.18
N ILE A 62 3.79 -0.42 2.87
CA ILE A 62 2.81 0.14 1.93
C ILE A 62 2.28 1.48 2.43
N GLU A 63 1.89 1.54 3.71
CA GLU A 63 1.43 2.78 4.37
C GLU A 63 2.54 3.85 4.35
N GLY A 64 3.75 3.49 4.78
CA GLY A 64 4.89 4.40 4.78
C GLY A 64 5.29 4.89 3.38
N TYR A 65 5.11 4.08 2.33
CA TYR A 65 5.30 4.53 0.95
C TYR A 65 4.33 5.67 0.59
N ILE A 66 3.04 5.53 0.92
CA ILE A 66 2.04 6.58 0.65
C ILE A 66 2.36 7.87 1.42
N GLU A 67 2.77 7.77 2.68
CA GLU A 67 3.17 8.93 3.48
C GLU A 67 4.34 9.69 2.83
N ARG A 68 5.38 8.97 2.36
CA ARG A 68 6.50 9.59 1.64
C ARG A 68 6.03 10.27 0.35
N ARG A 69 5.16 9.62 -0.44
CA ARG A 69 4.59 10.19 -1.67
C ARG A 69 3.79 11.46 -1.41
N LEU A 70 3.00 11.50 -0.34
CA LEU A 70 2.24 12.69 0.06
C LEU A 70 3.17 13.83 0.49
N ALA A 71 4.23 13.52 1.25
CA ALA A 71 5.21 14.51 1.67
C ALA A 71 5.99 15.10 0.48
N GLU A 72 6.41 14.27 -0.48
CA GLU A 72 7.04 14.71 -1.73
C GLU A 72 6.14 15.65 -2.53
N GLU A 73 4.87 15.29 -2.67
CA GLU A 73 3.89 16.08 -3.42
C GLU A 73 3.56 17.41 -2.70
N ALA A 74 3.52 17.42 -1.37
CA ALA A 74 3.39 18.65 -0.58
C ALA A 74 4.59 19.59 -0.80
N LYS A 75 5.82 19.06 -0.75
CA LYS A 75 7.04 19.84 -1.05
C LYS A 75 7.00 20.40 -2.47
N ARG A 76 6.58 19.61 -3.46
CA ARG A 76 6.45 20.05 -4.86
C ARG A 76 5.48 21.22 -5.01
N ARG A 77 4.34 21.19 -4.32
CA ARG A 77 3.34 22.27 -4.35
C ARG A 77 3.84 23.55 -3.69
N LEU A 78 4.54 23.44 -2.57
CA LEU A 78 5.10 24.59 -1.84
C LEU A 78 6.30 25.20 -2.57
N GLY A 79 7.12 24.41 -3.25
CA GLY A 79 8.26 24.90 -4.05
C GLY A 79 7.88 25.39 -5.44
N ALA A 80 6.62 25.22 -5.86
CA ALA A 80 6.07 25.76 -7.10
C ALA A 80 5.20 27.01 -6.88
N ALA A 81 5.11 27.48 -5.62
CA ALA A 81 4.49 28.74 -5.21
C ALA A 81 5.58 29.79 -4.96
#